data_AF-A0A6M2D8I5-F1
#
_entry.id   AF-A0A6M2D8I5-F1
#
_cell.length_a   1.000
_cell.length_b   1.000
_cell.length_c   1.000
_cell.angle_alpha   90.00
_cell.angle_beta   90.00
_cell.angle_gamma   90.00
#
_symmetry.space_group_name_H-M   'P 1'
#
loop_
_entity.id
_entity.type
_entity.pdbx_description
1 polymer ?
#
loop_
_entity_poly.entity_id
_entity_poly.type
_entity_poly.pdbx_seq_one_letter_code
_entity_poly.pdbx_strand_id
1 'polypeptide(L)'
;MGSVLIVLLSASFLVTYATTRLEERRDPVGCNKYEDDCDFPTGCNCPWRGLRFPLVRQMYHYNRRRHRCDRGGQLGNCNSFITYHECIRTCVAGRRGR
;
A
#
# COMPACT_ATOMS: atom_id res chain seq x y z
N MET A 1 -28.71 2.32 42.31
CA MET A 1 -27.52 3.13 41.94
C MET A 1 -26.34 2.26 41.46
N GLY A 2 -26.06 1.10 42.06
CA GLY A 2 -24.94 0.23 41.65
C GLY A 2 -25.03 -0.33 40.22
N SER A 3 -26.20 -0.76 39.75
CA SER A 3 -26.34 -1.40 38.43
C SER A 3 -26.11 -0.45 37.26
N VAL A 4 -26.48 0.83 37.41
CA VAL A 4 -26.28 1.86 36.36
C VAL A 4 -24.78 2.17 36.21
N LEU A 5 -24.06 2.25 37.33
CA LEU A 5 -22.61 2.49 37.33
C LEU A 5 -21.84 1.35 36.64
N ILE A 6 -22.23 0.10 36.89
CA ILE A 6 -21.60 -1.08 36.26
C ILE A 6 -21.83 -1.09 34.74
N VAL A 7 -23.05 -0.75 34.29
CA VAL A 7 -23.35 -0.67 32.84
C VAL A 7 -22.53 0.43 32.18
N LEU A 8 -22.43 1.61 32.80
CA LEU A 8 -21.63 2.72 32.27
C LEU A 8 -20.14 2.38 32.17
N LEU A 9 -19.58 1.72 33.19
CA LEU A 9 -18.20 1.26 33.18
C LEU A 9 -17.96 0.21 32.09
N SER A 10 -18.82 -0.80 31.98
CA SER A 10 -18.70 -1.84 30.95
C SER A 10 -18.78 -1.28 29.52
N ALA A 11 -19.68 -0.33 29.28
CA ALA A 11 -19.83 0.33 27.99
C ALA A 11 -18.58 1.16 27.64
N SER A 12 -18.00 1.87 28.61
CA SER A 12 -16.77 2.65 28.39
C SER A 12 -15.54 1.76 28.12
N PHE A 13 -15.41 0.60 28.79
CA PHE A 13 -14.38 -0.38 28.45
C PHE A 13 -14.53 -0.95 27.03
N LEU A 14 -15.76 -1.28 26.61
CA LEU A 14 -16.02 -1.79 25.25
C LEU A 14 -15.74 -0.74 24.17
N VAL A 15 -16.12 0.52 24.41
CA VAL A 15 -15.83 1.63 23.50
C VAL A 15 -14.32 1.85 23.35
N THR A 16 -13.56 1.82 24.46
CA THR A 16 -12.10 2.01 24.42
C THR A 16 -11.40 0.84 23.72
N TYR A 17 -11.84 -0.39 23.95
CA TYR A 17 -11.30 -1.56 23.25
C TYR A 17 -11.59 -1.52 21.75
N ALA A 18 -12.77 -1.05 21.33
CA ALA A 18 -13.13 -0.92 19.92
C ALA A 18 -12.35 0.18 19.19
N THR A 19 -11.95 1.27 19.88
CA THR A 19 -11.24 2.40 19.26
C THR A 19 -9.72 2.27 19.28
N THR A 20 -9.14 1.50 20.20
CA THR A 20 -7.67 1.30 20.30
C THR A 20 -7.05 0.54 19.11
N ARG A 21 -7.86 -0.09 18.25
CA ARG A 21 -7.40 -0.79 17.03
C ARG A 21 -7.50 0.03 15.73
N LEU A 22 -7.71 1.34 15.81
CA LEU A 22 -7.57 2.19 14.63
C LEU A 22 -6.09 2.54 14.44
N GLU A 23 -5.30 1.62 13.89
CA GLU A 23 -4.01 1.99 13.33
C GLU A 23 -4.29 3.00 12.20
N GLU A 24 -3.87 4.25 12.40
CA GLU A 24 -3.86 5.25 11.35
C GLU A 24 -3.08 4.67 10.17
N ARG A 25 -3.77 4.48 9.04
CA ARG A 25 -3.18 3.83 7.87
C ARG A 25 -2.07 4.71 7.32
N ARG A 26 -0.84 4.42 7.75
CA ARG A 26 0.39 5.02 7.23
C ARG A 26 0.83 4.20 6.02
N ASP A 27 0.64 4.78 4.84
CA ASP A 27 1.20 4.22 3.62
C ASP A 27 2.75 4.20 3.75
N PRO A 28 3.45 3.21 3.17
CA PRO A 28 4.91 3.14 3.29
C PRO A 28 5.57 4.40 2.70
N VAL A 29 6.52 4.98 3.43
CA VAL A 29 7.35 6.11 2.97
C VAL A 29 8.09 5.70 1.70
N GLY A 30 8.15 6.57 0.69
CA GLY A 30 8.82 6.29 -0.58
C GLY A 30 7.96 5.53 -1.61
N CYS A 31 6.66 5.38 -1.38
CA CYS A 31 5.74 4.72 -2.31
C CYS A 31 4.73 5.68 -2.95
N ASN A 32 4.82 6.98 -2.69
CA ASN A 32 3.93 8.01 -3.23
C ASN A 32 4.65 8.84 -4.31
N LYS A 33 4.27 8.65 -5.57
CA LYS A 33 4.79 9.41 -6.72
C LYS A 33 4.64 10.93 -6.62
N TYR A 34 3.70 11.41 -5.81
CA TYR A 34 3.38 12.84 -5.71
C TYR A 34 4.15 13.53 -4.58
N GLU A 35 4.67 12.77 -3.63
CA GLU A 35 5.41 13.30 -2.47
C GLU A 35 6.89 12.89 -2.53
N ASP A 36 7.19 11.74 -3.14
CA ASP A 36 8.52 11.14 -3.20
C ASP A 36 9.05 11.10 -4.64
N ASP A 37 10.36 11.24 -4.81
CA ASP A 37 11.05 10.81 -6.02
C ASP A 37 11.18 9.27 -5.96
N CYS A 38 10.49 8.55 -6.86
CA CYS A 38 10.47 7.09 -6.82
C CYS A 38 11.86 6.50 -7.12
N ASP A 39 12.58 6.10 -6.07
CA ASP A 39 13.89 5.45 -6.20
C ASP A 39 13.77 4.01 -6.71
N PHE A 40 14.37 3.71 -7.86
CA PHE A 40 14.41 2.36 -8.42
C PHE A 40 15.78 1.68 -8.20
N PRO A 41 15.81 0.37 -7.85
CA PRO A 41 14.71 -0.60 -7.92
C PRO A 41 13.89 -0.72 -6.61
N THR A 42 14.09 0.16 -5.62
CA THR A 42 13.40 0.12 -4.33
C THR A 42 11.89 0.27 -4.47
N GLY A 43 11.41 1.22 -5.28
CA GLY A 43 10.00 1.46 -5.58
C GLY A 43 9.29 0.25 -6.19
N CYS A 44 10.00 -0.67 -6.85
CA CYS A 44 9.44 -1.94 -7.30
C CYS A 44 9.00 -2.87 -6.15
N ASN A 45 9.43 -2.60 -4.91
CA ASN A 45 9.03 -3.35 -3.72
C ASN A 45 7.80 -2.76 -3.03
N CYS A 46 7.31 -1.59 -3.46
CA CYS A 46 6.09 -1.01 -2.91
C CYS A 46 4.90 -1.97 -3.10
N PRO A 47 3.97 -2.04 -2.14
CA PRO A 47 2.77 -2.84 -2.30
C PRO A 47 1.98 -2.28 -3.48
N TRP A 48 1.77 -3.07 -4.53
CA TRP A 48 1.12 -2.60 -5.76
C TRP A 48 -0.35 -2.16 -5.57
N ARG A 49 -0.98 -2.64 -4.49
CA ARG A 49 -2.33 -2.30 -4.05
C ARG A 49 -2.35 -2.00 -2.56
N GLY A 50 -3.38 -1.28 -2.12
CA GLY A 50 -3.55 -0.97 -0.71
C GLY A 50 -2.85 0.32 -0.30
N LEU A 51 -2.62 1.25 -1.22
CA LEU A 51 -2.35 2.67 -0.95
C LEU A 51 -3.60 3.51 -1.15
N ARG A 52 -3.61 4.79 -0.76
CA ARG A 52 -4.75 5.71 -0.98
C ARG A 52 -4.78 6.33 -2.37
N PHE A 53 -4.68 5.50 -3.41
CA PHE A 53 -4.77 5.95 -4.81
C PHE A 53 -5.80 5.13 -5.61
N PRO A 54 -6.42 5.73 -6.64
CA PRO A 54 -7.31 5.02 -7.55
C PRO A 54 -6.61 3.84 -8.24
N LEU A 55 -7.30 2.69 -8.31
CA LEU A 55 -6.86 1.54 -9.09
C LEU A 55 -7.20 1.75 -10.57
N VAL A 56 -6.20 1.62 -11.43
CA VAL A 56 -6.31 1.75 -12.88
C VAL A 56 -5.98 0.40 -13.52
N ARG A 57 -6.94 -0.19 -14.24
CA ARG A 57 -6.81 -1.54 -14.82
C ARG A 57 -5.83 -1.61 -16.00
N GLN A 58 -5.64 -0.49 -16.69
CA GLN A 58 -4.79 -0.36 -17.88
C GLN A 58 -3.31 -0.18 -17.53
N MET A 59 -2.99 0.20 -16.29
CA MET A 59 -1.62 0.29 -15.79
C MET A 59 -1.03 -1.09 -15.50
N TYR A 60 0.25 -1.12 -15.14
CA TYR A 60 0.99 -2.33 -14.79
C TYR A 60 1.69 -2.15 -13.44
N HIS A 61 1.95 -3.25 -12.75
CA HIS A 61 2.81 -3.27 -11.56
C HIS A 61 3.80 -4.43 -11.64
N TYR A 62 4.92 -4.30 -10.93
CA TYR A 62 5.85 -5.40 -10.77
C TYR A 62 5.38 -6.33 -9.64
N ASN A 63 5.21 -7.60 -9.97
CA ASN A 63 4.95 -8.66 -9.01
C ASN A 63 6.24 -9.39 -8.67
N ARG A 64 6.84 -9.03 -7.53
CA ARG A 64 8.06 -9.65 -7.04
C ARG A 64 7.95 -11.16 -6.83
N ARG A 65 6.79 -11.68 -6.39
CA ARG A 65 6.61 -13.13 -6.16
C ARG A 65 6.68 -13.94 -7.47
N ARG A 66 6.21 -13.35 -8.57
CA ARG A 66 6.18 -13.99 -9.89
C ARG A 66 7.28 -13.49 -10.82
N HIS A 67 8.14 -12.59 -10.35
CA HIS A 67 9.21 -11.94 -11.08
C HIS A 67 8.78 -11.41 -12.47
N ARG A 68 7.55 -10.87 -12.57
CA ARG A 68 7.00 -10.33 -13.83
C ARG A 68 6.11 -9.12 -13.58
N CYS A 69 5.82 -8.40 -14.64
CA CYS A 69 4.85 -7.31 -14.61
C CYS A 69 3.44 -7.83 -14.92
N ASP A 70 2.44 -7.35 -14.20
CA ASP A 70 1.03 -7.72 -14.39
C ASP A 70 0.17 -6.48 -14.59
N ARG A 71 -1.03 -6.67 -15.15
CA ARG A 71 -2.03 -5.61 -15.30
C ARG A 71 -2.59 -5.16 -13.95
N GLY A 72 -2.99 -3.90 -13.91
CA GLY A 72 -3.46 -3.19 -12.73
C GLY A 72 -2.35 -2.39 -12.05
N GLY A 73 -2.67 -1.19 -11.58
CA GLY A 73 -1.76 -0.36 -10.78
C GLY A 73 -2.52 0.78 -10.12
N GLN A 74 -1.97 1.35 -9.06
CA GLN A 74 -2.54 2.51 -8.37
C GLN A 74 -1.87 3.80 -8.86
N LEU A 75 -2.62 4.82 -9.28
CA LEU A 75 -2.11 5.96 -10.08
C LEU A 75 -0.90 6.67 -9.45
N GLY A 76 -0.90 6.89 -8.13
CA GLY A 76 0.19 7.52 -7.36
C GLY A 76 1.20 6.56 -6.75
N ASN A 77 1.13 5.26 -7.04
CA ASN A 77 2.04 4.27 -6.45
C ASN A 77 3.36 4.18 -7.24
N CYS A 78 4.51 4.22 -6.57
CA CYS A 78 5.82 4.00 -7.23
C CYS A 78 5.94 2.63 -7.93
N ASN A 79 5.19 1.60 -7.49
CA ASN A 79 5.05 0.32 -8.18
C ASN A 79 3.86 0.30 -9.14
N SER A 80 3.63 1.39 -9.88
CA SER A 80 2.69 1.43 -11.00
C SER A 80 3.30 2.09 -12.22
N PHE A 81 3.05 1.52 -13.39
CA PHE A 81 3.66 1.91 -14.66
C PHE A 81 2.58 2.06 -15.72
N ILE A 82 2.75 2.98 -16.66
CA ILE A 82 1.77 3.20 -17.73
C ILE A 82 1.84 2.05 -18.72
N THR A 83 3.04 1.56 -19.00
CA THR A 83 3.25 0.49 -19.98
C THR A 83 3.92 -0.74 -19.38
N TYR A 84 3.65 -1.91 -19.97
CA TYR A 84 4.32 -3.15 -19.61
C TYR A 84 5.84 -3.05 -19.80
N HIS A 85 6.28 -2.43 -20.91
CA HIS A 85 7.70 -2.30 -21.24
C HIS A 85 8.46 -1.45 -20.22
N GLU A 86 7.86 -0.34 -19.77
CA GLU A 86 8.39 0.49 -18.69
C GLU A 86 8.59 -0.33 -17.41
N CYS A 87 7.57 -1.08 -16.98
CA CYS A 87 7.67 -1.94 -15.81
C CYS A 87 8.81 -2.98 -15.92
N ILE A 88 8.94 -3.65 -17.08
CA ILE A 88 9.99 -4.65 -17.29
C ILE A 88 11.38 -4.02 -17.25
N ARG A 89 11.57 -2.90 -17.97
CA ARG A 89 12.86 -2.20 -18.03
C ARG A 89 13.28 -1.73 -16.63
N THR A 90 12.34 -1.20 -15.85
CA THR A 90 12.61 -0.64 -14.53
C THR A 90 12.82 -1.73 -13.46
N CYS A 91 11.97 -2.76 -13.42
CA CYS A 91 11.92 -3.68 -12.28
C CYS A 91 12.46 -5.09 -12.53
N VAL A 92 12.59 -5.51 -13.79
CA VAL A 92 13.05 -6.87 -14.18
C VAL A 92 14.46 -6.84 -14.75
N ALA A 93 14.75 -5.95 -15.71
CA ALA A 93 16.03 -5.93 -16.41
C ALA A 93 17.21 -5.59 -15.47
N GLY A 94 17.04 -4.63 -14.56
CA GLY A 94 18.08 -4.26 -13.58
C GLY A 94 18.36 -5.28 -12.48
N ARG A 95 17.62 -6.41 -12.42
CA ARG A 95 17.75 -7.44 -11.38
C ARG A 95 18.40 -8.75 -11.84
N ARG A 96 18.74 -8.90 -13.13
CA ARG A 96 19.29 -10.16 -13.68
C ARG A 96 20.83 -10.27 -13.65
N GLY A 97 21.52 -9.24 -13.19
CA GLY A 97 22.99 -9.20 -13.17
C GLY A 97 23.58 -8.74 -11.83
N ARG A 98 22.85 -8.93 -10.72
CA ARG A 98 23.28 -8.55 -9.36
C ARG A 98 23.17 -9.74 -8.42
#